data_AF-A0A3D1ANE8-F1
#
_entry.id   AF-A0A3D1ANE8-F1
#
_cell.length_a   1.000
_cell.length_b   1.000
_cell.length_c   1.000
_cell.angle_alpha   90.00
_cell.angle_beta   90.00
_cell.angle_gamma   90.00
#
_symmetry.space_group_name_H-M   'P 1'
#
loop_
_entity.id
_entity.type
_entity.pdbx_description
1 polymer ?
#
loop_
_entity_poly.entity_id
_entity_poly.type
_entity_poly.pdbx_seq_one_letter_code
_entity_poly.pdbx_strand_id
1 'polypeptide(L)' 'MNDTYTEGWFTHPNHGLIKIFLKNGSWLYLCYSHNGQKALSKERPLDRWIWALSEAATHDFGPG' A
#
# COMPACT_ATOMS: atom_id res chain seq x y z
N MET A 1 16.97 -13.29 -2.32
CA MET A 1 15.89 -12.49 -2.92
C MET A 1 15.74 -11.25 -2.05
N ASN A 2 16.30 -10.12 -2.50
CA ASN A 2 16.21 -8.85 -1.81
C ASN A 2 14.88 -8.21 -2.21
N ASP A 3 13.77 -8.70 -1.65
CA ASP A 3 12.48 -8.03 -1.78
C ASP A 3 12.61 -6.69 -1.06
N THR A 4 12.99 -5.66 -1.80
CA THR A 4 13.17 -4.32 -1.28
C THR A 4 11.80 -3.68 -1.36
N TYR A 5 10.98 -3.91 -0.34
CA TYR A 5 9.71 -3.20 -0.20
C TYR A 5 9.97 -1.70 -0.31
N THR A 6 9.04 -0.98 -0.95
CA THR A 6 9.16 0.47 -1.15
C THR A 6 7.92 1.15 -0.58
N GLU A 7 8.12 2.29 0.06
CA GLU A 7 7.04 3.11 0.59
C GLU A 7 6.31 3.80 -0.56
N GLY A 8 4.98 3.91 -0.47
CA GLY A 8 4.20 4.56 -1.50
C GLY A 8 2.77 4.07 -1.59
N TRP A 9 2.10 4.50 -2.65
CA TRP A 9 0.74 4.10 -2.97
C TRP A 9 0.76 3.04 -4.08
N PHE A 10 -0.01 1.98 -3.87
CA PHE A 10 -0.07 0.83 -4.76
C PHE A 10 -1.52 0.40 -4.96
N THR A 11 -1.79 -0.17 -6.12
CA THR A 11 -3.08 -0.79 -6.41
C THR A 11 -2.96 -2.30 -6.29
N HIS A 12 -3.87 -2.90 -5.51
CA HIS A 12 -3.97 -4.33 -5.31
C HIS A 12 -5.31 -4.84 -5.88
N PRO A 13 -5.33 -5.91 -6.69
CA PRO A 13 -6.54 -6.35 -7.40
C PRO A 13 -7.72 -6.68 -6.45
N ASN A 14 -7.45 -7.24 -5.27
CA ASN A 14 -8.49 -7.59 -4.30
C ASN A 14 -8.75 -6.52 -3.22
N HIS A 15 -7.81 -5.60 -3.00
CA HIS A 15 -7.85 -4.68 -1.85
C HIS A 15 -8.00 -3.22 -2.26
N GLY A 16 -7.97 -2.93 -3.56
CA GLY A 16 -8.06 -1.57 -4.09
C GLY A 16 -6.76 -0.81 -3.86
N LEU A 17 -6.89 0.45 -3.45
CA LEU A 17 -5.73 1.30 -3.17
C LEU A 17 -5.15 0.94 -1.81
N ILE A 18 -3.85 0.70 -1.75
CA ILE A 18 -3.13 0.48 -0.51
C ILE A 18 -1.97 1.47 -0.38
N LYS A 19 -1.68 1.89 0.84
CA LYS A 19 -0.48 2.66 1.18
C LYS A 19 0.47 1.76 1.93
N ILE A 20 1.68 1.61 1.41
CA ILE A 20 2.77 0.88 2.05
C ILE A 20 3.72 1.88 2.68
N PHE A 21 4.12 1.65 3.93
CA PHE A 21 4.99 2.53 4.69
C PHE A 21 5.78 1.75 5.72
N LEU A 22 6.93 2.29 6.12
CA LEU A 22 7.77 1.70 7.16
C LEU A 22 7.47 2.37 8.51
N LYS A 23 7.13 1.57 9.52
CA LYS A 23 6.88 2.06 10.88
C LYS A 23 7.64 1.20 11.88
N ASN A 24 8.52 1.83 12.66
CA ASN A 24 9.33 1.16 13.69
C ASN A 24 10.12 -0.06 13.16
N GLY A 25 10.68 0.05 11.94
CA GLY A 25 11.44 -1.03 11.29
C GLY A 25 10.58 -2.18 10.73
N SER A 26 9.26 -2.09 10.82
CA SER A 26 8.33 -3.06 10.22
C SER A 26 7.58 -2.44 9.05
N TRP A 27 7.52 -3.17 7.94
CA TRP A 27 6.73 -2.78 6.79
C TRP A 27 5.26 -3.02 7.07
N LEU A 28 4.45 -1.98 6.91
CA LEU A 28 3.02 -2.02 7.12
C LEU A 28 2.30 -1.53 5.86
N TYR A 29 1.04 -1.95 5.73
CA TYR A 29 0.14 -1.42 4.74
C TYR A 29 -1.22 -1.03 5.34
N LEU A 30 -1.88 -0.10 4.67
CA LEU A 30 -3.24 0.35 4.94
C LEU A 30 -4.03 0.32 3.64
N CYS A 31 -5.24 -0.24 3.67
CA CYS A 31 -6.16 -0.15 2.55
C CYS A 31 -6.93 1.17 2.63
N TYR A 32 -7.07 1.83 1.50
CA TYR A 32 -7.81 3.06 1.32
C TYR A 32 -8.95 2.86 0.33
N SER A 33 -9.92 3.77 0.38
CA SER A 33 -10.89 3.92 -0.69
C SER A 33 -10.20 4.28 -2.01
N HIS A 34 -10.86 4.01 -3.13
CA HIS A 34 -10.35 4.28 -4.49
C HIS A 34 -9.81 5.71 -4.69
N ASN A 35 -10.31 6.68 -3.93
CA ASN A 35 -9.89 8.08 -3.96
C ASN A 35 -8.79 8.45 -2.94
N GLY A 36 -8.23 7.50 -2.18
CA GLY A 36 -7.16 7.75 -1.21
C GLY A 36 -7.53 8.55 0.04
N GLN A 37 -8.77 9.04 0.14
CA GLN A 37 -9.16 9.97 1.19
C GLN A 37 -9.44 9.29 2.55
N LYS A 38 -9.87 8.03 2.54
CA LYS A 38 -10.26 7.32 3.77
C LYS A 38 -9.59 5.96 3.86
N ALA A 39 -8.91 5.72 4.99
CA ALA A 39 -8.45 4.39 5.34
C ALA A 39 -9.66 3.49 5.65
N LEU A 40 -9.75 2.37 4.92
CA LEU A 40 -10.77 1.34 5.11
C LEU A 40 -10.32 0.26 6.10
N SER A 41 -9.00 0.12 6.30
CA SER A 41 -8.42 -0.84 7.24
C SER A 41 -7.61 -0.18 8.33
N LYS A 42 -7.30 -0.95 9.38
CA LYS A 42 -6.21 -0.64 10.32
C LYS A 42 -4.87 -1.04 9.71
N GLU A 43 -3.78 -0.57 10.32
CA GLU A 43 -2.41 -0.90 9.91
C GLU A 43 -2.20 -2.41 10.02
N ARG A 44 -1.68 -3.03 8.96
CA ARG A 44 -1.41 -4.46 8.88
C ARG A 44 0.03 -4.71 8.44
N PRO A 45 0.69 -5.79 8.92
CA PRO A 45 2.01 -6.15 8.44
C PRO A 45 1.99 -6.38 6.93
N LEU A 46 2.99 -5.88 6.22
CA LEU A 46 3.11 -6.09 4.79
C LEU A 46 3.47 -7.55 4.50
N ASP A 47 2.52 -8.27 3.92
CA ASP A 47 2.74 -9.63 3.44
C ASP A 47 3.40 -9.64 2.05
N ARG A 48 4.26 -10.62 1.80
CA ARG A 48 4.95 -10.78 0.50
C ARG A 48 3.96 -10.92 -0.67
N TRP A 49 2.81 -11.57 -0.44
CA TRP A 49 1.75 -11.69 -1.46
C TRP A 49 1.08 -10.36 -1.77
N ILE A 50 0.79 -9.56 -0.74
CA ILE A 50 0.25 -8.21 -0.93
C ILE A 50 1.23 -7.40 -1.76
N TRP A 51 2.52 -7.43 -1.43
CA TRP A 51 3.55 -6.76 -2.21
C TRP A 51 3.66 -7.27 -3.65
N ALA A 52 3.73 -8.59 -3.85
CA ALA A 52 3.90 -9.18 -5.18
C ALA A 52 2.73 -8.89 -6.14
N LEU A 53 1.54 -8.66 -5.59
CA LEU A 53 0.33 -8.30 -6.33
C LEU A 53 0.08 -6.79 -6.39
N SER A 54 0.93 -6.01 -5.73
CA SER A 54 0.81 -4.55 -5.69
C SER A 54 1.56 -3.94 -6.86
N GLU A 55 0.82 -3.22 -7.69
CA GLU A 55 1.41 -2.43 -8.77
C GLU A 55 1.53 -0.97 -8.34
N ALA A 56 2.62 -0.32 -8.71
CA ALA A 56 2.82 1.10 -8.44
C ALA A 56 1.62 1.85 -8.99
N ALA A 57 0.92 2.59 -8.12
CA ALA A 57 -0.27 3.27 -8.54
C ALA A 57 0.16 4.44 -9.45
N THR A 58 -0.01 4.29 -10.77
CA THR A 58 0.39 5.28 -11.78
C THR A 58 -0.46 6.54 -11.76
N HIS A 59 -1.46 6.59 -10.89
CA HIS A 59 -2.29 7.76 -10.68
C HIS A 59 -1.74 8.58 -9.53
N ASP A 60 -1.44 9.84 -9.80
CA ASP A 60 -1.07 10.85 -8.81
C ASP A 60 -2.21 10.97 -7.78
N PHE A 61 -2.10 10.23 -6.67
CA PHE A 61 -2.89 10.46 -5.47
C PHE A 61 -2.22 11.59 -4.65
N GLY A 62 -1.85 12.68 -5.32
CA GLY A 62 -1.44 13.94 -4.71
C GLY A 62 -2.67 14.74 -4.23
N PRO A 63 -2.48 15.75 -3.36
CA PRO A 63 -3.59 16.42 -2.71
C PRO A 63 -4.28 17.36 -3.70
N GLY A 64 -5.48 16.98 -4.14
CA GLY A 64 -6.48 17.90 -4.65
C GLY A 64 -7.20 18.62 -3.51
#